data_AF-A0A1H3ABU4-F1
#
_entry.id   AF-A0A1H3ABU4-F1
#
_cell.length_a   1.000
_cell.length_b   1.000
_cell.length_c   1.000
_cell.angle_alpha   90.00
_cell.angle_beta   90.00
_cell.angle_gamma   90.00
#
_symmetry.space_group_name_H-M   'P 1'
#
loop_
_entity.id
_entity.type
_entity.pdbx_description
1 polymer ?
#
loop_
_entity_poly.entity_id
_entity_poly.type
_entity_poly.pdbx_seq_one_letter_code
_entity_poly.pdbx_strand_id
1 'polypeptide(L)'
;MRKNSRFMSLCLSLAMLFGALVLPSSAGAAYGDRITITGTNFYAGGQQIFMNGANTPWNSWNDFGGSFDYTWWDNHFQTLRNNGINSTRIWITCDGEVGININSSGVVSGATTAHWNNLDSLFQIAQNRGVYVMATLMSFDHFKNTHTNYNSWRNMLSTNANIDTYVNNYVIPFVNRYKTNPWLWSIDLMNEPDWVYEDAAAGQIAWARLQTYFAKAAVAIHQNSNILTTVGLGMVKYNSATQSGSSGNKISDAALQAQVSNTLAKVDFYSPHYYGWQDPYFGIPFYMTPTAFGIVHDRPVVIGESPALGSTGHTITSDFANAYTNGYAGVMPWTSNGVDANGSITNLGPATQAFRDAHYNLVFPPATGDSAKFNFENNSLQSFFGRNGLAVSASTDRAYAGSYSLKMTSSATGVATYYAQLDNPSGLSANTTLSFRVWVPSGAAIASIQPYVQSNNWTWYGNYQTYASLTKNAWNTITLTIPSGAATPMKNIGVELVTTGAWSGSIYVDSIN
;
A
#
# COMPACT_ATOMS: atom_id res chain seq x y z
N MET A 1 -28.94 -39.53 -60.24
CA MET A 1 -28.82 -38.09 -59.89
C MET A 1 -28.68 -37.97 -58.38
N ARG A 2 -27.55 -37.41 -57.92
CA ARG A 2 -27.27 -36.70 -56.63
C ARG A 2 -27.88 -37.27 -55.32
N LYS A 3 -27.20 -37.44 -54.18
CA LYS A 3 -25.83 -37.17 -53.71
C LYS A 3 -25.71 -37.87 -52.32
N ASN A 4 -24.60 -38.58 -52.09
CA ASN A 4 -23.74 -38.69 -50.90
C ASN A 4 -24.39 -38.77 -49.50
N SER A 5 -24.39 -39.89 -48.78
CA SER A 5 -23.28 -40.70 -48.21
C SER A 5 -22.66 -40.17 -46.90
N ARG A 6 -22.97 -40.92 -45.84
CA ARG A 6 -22.07 -41.37 -44.75
C ARG A 6 -21.43 -40.27 -43.87
N PHE A 7 -22.05 -40.08 -42.71
CA PHE A 7 -21.37 -39.54 -41.53
C PHE A 7 -20.33 -40.54 -41.02
N MET A 8 -19.10 -40.06 -40.90
CA MET A 8 -17.93 -40.77 -40.39
C MET A 8 -17.87 -40.57 -38.87
N SER A 9 -17.77 -41.67 -38.13
CA SER A 9 -17.47 -41.66 -36.70
C SER A 9 -16.12 -41.01 -36.44
N LEU A 10 -16.08 -40.00 -35.57
CA LEU A 10 -14.85 -39.50 -34.97
C LEU A 10 -14.96 -39.66 -33.46
N CYS A 11 -14.22 -40.65 -32.93
CA CYS A 11 -13.98 -40.81 -31.51
C CYS A 11 -13.21 -39.60 -30.99
N LEU A 12 -13.80 -38.81 -30.09
CA LEU A 12 -13.07 -37.92 -29.20
C LEU A 12 -13.25 -38.40 -27.76
N SER A 13 -12.19 -39.00 -27.24
CA SER A 13 -11.98 -39.30 -25.84
C SER A 13 -11.91 -37.99 -25.03
N LEU A 14 -12.96 -37.70 -24.26
CA LEU A 14 -12.95 -36.61 -23.28
C LEU A 14 -12.45 -37.17 -21.94
N ALA A 15 -11.15 -37.06 -21.70
CA ALA A 15 -10.57 -37.29 -20.38
C ALA A 15 -11.02 -36.15 -19.45
N MET A 16 -12.01 -36.41 -18.59
CA MET A 16 -12.34 -35.53 -17.47
C MET A 16 -11.20 -35.58 -16.44
N LEU A 17 -10.25 -34.65 -16.57
CA LEU A 17 -9.36 -34.30 -15.47
C LEU A 17 -10.20 -33.52 -14.44
N PHE A 18 -10.65 -34.20 -13.38
CA PHE A 18 -11.06 -33.53 -12.16
C PHE A 18 -9.82 -32.89 -11.52
N GLY A 19 -9.44 -31.72 -12.01
CA GLY A 19 -8.58 -30.82 -11.27
C GLY A 19 -9.37 -30.38 -10.04
N ALA A 20 -8.96 -30.85 -8.87
CA ALA A 20 -9.43 -30.30 -7.61
C ALA A 20 -9.24 -28.78 -7.68
N LEU A 21 -10.35 -28.03 -7.72
CA LEU A 21 -10.33 -26.59 -7.47
C LEU A 21 -9.83 -26.42 -6.04
N VAL A 22 -8.53 -26.24 -5.89
CA VAL A 22 -7.98 -25.58 -4.72
C VAL A 22 -8.38 -24.12 -4.87
N LEU A 23 -9.57 -23.78 -4.37
CA LEU A 23 -9.89 -22.39 -4.11
C LEU A 23 -8.84 -21.91 -3.11
N PRO A 24 -8.04 -20.87 -3.42
CA PRO A 24 -7.18 -20.28 -2.42
C PRO A 24 -8.10 -19.71 -1.33
N SER A 25 -8.13 -20.39 -0.18
CA SER A 25 -8.68 -19.84 1.05
C SER A 25 -7.75 -18.72 1.52
N SER A 26 -7.86 -17.54 0.93
CA SER A 26 -7.24 -16.34 1.47
C SER A 26 -8.23 -15.71 2.45
N ALA A 27 -8.30 -16.25 3.66
CA ALA A 27 -8.59 -15.42 4.82
C ALA A 27 -7.38 -14.47 4.94
N GLY A 28 -7.47 -13.33 4.26
CA GLY A 28 -6.39 -12.35 4.11
C GLY A 28 -6.63 -11.13 5.00
N ALA A 29 -5.53 -10.52 5.44
CA ALA A 29 -5.53 -9.31 6.24
C ALA A 29 -6.01 -8.12 5.41
N ALA A 30 -7.24 -7.62 5.61
CA ALA A 30 -7.77 -6.55 4.75
C ALA A 30 -6.89 -5.31 4.74
N TYR A 31 -6.55 -4.72 5.90
CA TYR A 31 -5.57 -3.65 5.96
C TYR A 31 -4.13 -4.18 5.86
N GLY A 32 -3.34 -3.57 4.97
CA GLY A 32 -2.00 -4.04 4.63
C GLY A 32 -1.95 -4.97 3.42
N ASP A 33 -3.10 -5.37 2.87
CA ASP A 33 -3.17 -6.04 1.57
C ASP A 33 -2.95 -5.08 0.40
N ARG A 34 -2.63 -5.64 -0.78
CA ARG A 34 -2.53 -4.89 -2.03
C ARG A 34 -3.84 -4.16 -2.31
N ILE A 35 -3.78 -2.86 -2.56
CA ILE A 35 -4.95 -2.07 -2.94
C ILE A 35 -5.43 -2.50 -4.33
N THR A 36 -6.73 -2.74 -4.45
CA THR A 36 -7.42 -3.03 -5.70
C THR A 36 -8.57 -2.05 -5.93
N ILE A 37 -9.17 -2.08 -7.13
CA ILE A 37 -10.27 -1.20 -7.51
C ILE A 37 -11.47 -2.05 -7.90
N THR A 38 -12.65 -1.66 -7.42
CA THR A 38 -13.94 -2.09 -7.96
C THR A 38 -14.83 -0.86 -8.16
N GLY A 39 -15.24 -0.60 -9.40
CA GLY A 39 -15.97 0.63 -9.75
C GLY A 39 -15.14 1.87 -9.41
N THR A 40 -15.71 2.75 -8.59
CA THR A 40 -15.10 4.02 -8.19
C THR A 40 -14.43 3.98 -6.82
N ASN A 41 -14.26 2.79 -6.22
CA ASN A 41 -13.73 2.64 -4.86
C ASN A 41 -12.47 1.78 -4.81
N PHE A 42 -11.63 2.05 -3.82
CA PHE A 42 -10.49 1.22 -3.46
C PHE A 42 -10.88 0.12 -2.47
N TYR A 43 -10.17 -0.99 -2.52
CA TYR A 43 -10.34 -2.12 -1.62
C TYR A 43 -9.00 -2.66 -1.13
N ALA A 44 -8.97 -3.16 0.09
CA ALA A 44 -7.85 -3.88 0.68
C ALA A 44 -8.39 -5.19 1.27
N GLY A 45 -7.87 -6.34 0.82
CA GLY A 45 -8.40 -7.67 1.13
C GLY A 45 -9.91 -7.83 0.94
N GLY A 46 -10.45 -7.20 -0.12
CA GLY A 46 -11.89 -7.23 -0.45
C GLY A 46 -12.79 -6.31 0.38
N GLN A 47 -12.25 -5.58 1.35
CA GLN A 47 -12.99 -4.55 2.10
C GLN A 47 -12.70 -3.16 1.54
N GLN A 48 -13.72 -2.32 1.45
CA GLN A 48 -13.55 -0.96 0.94
C GLN A 48 -12.61 -0.16 1.84
N ILE A 49 -11.73 0.63 1.24
CA ILE A 49 -10.83 1.54 1.93
C ILE A 49 -10.91 2.94 1.32
N PHE A 50 -10.89 3.96 2.18
CA PHE A 50 -10.75 5.36 1.81
C PHE A 50 -9.32 5.81 2.11
N MET A 51 -8.67 6.51 1.19
CA MET A 51 -7.33 7.05 1.42
C MET A 51 -7.44 8.29 2.31
N ASN A 52 -7.45 8.07 3.63
CA ASN A 52 -7.33 9.11 4.65
C ASN A 52 -5.86 9.51 4.73
N GLY A 53 -5.45 10.36 3.79
CA GLY A 53 -4.05 10.52 3.44
C GLY A 53 -3.43 11.87 3.80
N ALA A 54 -2.16 12.00 3.47
CA ALA A 54 -1.41 13.26 3.52
C ALA A 54 -0.32 13.30 2.44
N ASN A 55 0.10 14.49 2.03
CA ASN A 55 1.39 14.68 1.38
C ASN A 55 2.48 14.74 2.46
N THR A 56 3.47 13.86 2.35
CA THR A 56 4.78 13.95 3.01
C THR A 56 5.82 14.00 1.89
N PRO A 57 5.88 15.12 1.15
CA PRO A 57 6.46 15.09 -0.20
C PRO A 57 7.98 14.84 -0.14
N TRP A 58 8.66 15.31 0.91
CA TRP A 58 10.04 15.01 1.26
C TRP A 58 10.29 15.37 2.73
N ASN A 59 11.30 14.81 3.36
CA ASN A 59 11.91 15.36 4.58
C ASN A 59 12.92 16.45 4.20
N SER A 60 13.87 16.04 3.37
CA SER A 60 14.87 16.88 2.76
C SER A 60 14.68 16.81 1.25
N TRP A 61 14.71 17.96 0.58
CA TRP A 61 14.67 17.98 -0.88
C TRP A 61 15.75 17.04 -1.43
N ASN A 62 15.36 16.11 -2.32
CA ASN A 62 16.22 15.02 -2.82
C ASN A 62 16.70 13.99 -1.78
N ASP A 63 15.81 13.53 -0.88
CA ASP A 63 16.09 12.47 0.10
C ASP A 63 16.74 11.20 -0.51
N PHE A 64 16.11 10.61 -1.53
CA PHE A 64 16.44 9.25 -1.99
C PHE A 64 17.64 9.23 -2.94
N GLY A 65 18.77 8.75 -2.43
CA GLY A 65 20.09 8.87 -3.06
C GLY A 65 20.88 10.10 -2.58
N GLY A 66 20.25 10.99 -1.82
CA GLY A 66 20.85 12.17 -1.19
C GLY A 66 20.83 12.06 0.33
N SER A 67 20.05 12.91 0.98
CA SER A 67 20.09 13.19 2.43
C SER A 67 19.06 12.40 3.26
N PHE A 68 18.58 11.26 2.77
CA PHE A 68 17.62 10.40 3.46
C PHE A 68 17.99 10.15 4.93
N ASP A 69 17.01 10.42 5.82
CA ASP A 69 17.11 10.17 7.26
C ASP A 69 16.11 9.09 7.67
N TYR A 70 16.63 7.88 7.93
CA TYR A 70 15.81 6.74 8.37
C TYR A 70 14.99 7.07 9.62
N THR A 71 15.62 7.68 10.63
CA THR A 71 14.99 7.92 11.93
C THR A 71 13.87 8.95 11.81
N TRP A 72 14.08 9.99 11.00
CA TRP A 72 13.01 10.94 10.71
C TRP A 72 11.83 10.26 10.03
N TRP A 73 12.07 9.50 8.94
CA TRP A 73 11.00 8.85 8.19
C TRP A 73 10.23 7.84 9.04
N ASP A 74 10.91 7.07 9.87
CA ASP A 74 10.30 6.09 10.78
C ASP A 74 9.40 6.77 11.84
N ASN A 75 9.91 7.84 12.46
CA ASN A 75 9.15 8.63 13.44
C ASN A 75 7.96 9.36 12.79
N HIS A 76 8.15 9.86 11.57
CA HIS A 76 7.10 10.58 10.86
C HIS A 76 5.99 9.62 10.42
N PHE A 77 6.31 8.44 9.90
CA PHE A 77 5.31 7.41 9.60
C PHE A 77 4.54 6.96 10.85
N GLN A 78 5.20 6.88 12.02
CA GLN A 78 4.49 6.66 13.29
C GLN A 78 3.54 7.83 13.61
N THR A 79 3.97 9.06 13.36
CA THR A 79 3.15 10.26 13.55
C THR A 79 1.91 10.23 12.65
N LEU A 80 2.05 9.85 11.37
CA LEU A 80 0.92 9.67 10.46
C LEU A 80 -0.09 8.68 11.05
N ARG A 81 0.37 7.50 11.50
CA ARG A 81 -0.50 6.47 12.06
C ARG A 81 -1.23 6.89 13.33
N ASN A 82 -0.54 7.59 14.23
CA ASN A 82 -1.15 8.14 15.44
C ASN A 82 -2.27 9.16 15.12
N ASN A 83 -2.16 9.84 13.97
CA ASN A 83 -3.16 10.78 13.48
C ASN A 83 -4.22 10.13 12.57
N GLY A 84 -4.29 8.79 12.53
CA GLY A 84 -5.29 8.08 11.75
C GLY A 84 -5.07 8.10 10.24
N ILE A 85 -3.89 8.54 9.79
CA ILE A 85 -3.53 8.56 8.37
C ILE A 85 -3.11 7.14 7.96
N ASN A 86 -3.69 6.66 6.86
CA ASN A 86 -3.42 5.33 6.33
C ASN A 86 -2.57 5.32 5.05
N SER A 87 -2.36 6.48 4.43
CA SER A 87 -1.64 6.63 3.17
C SER A 87 -0.87 7.96 3.11
N THR A 88 0.28 7.96 2.46
CA THR A 88 1.08 9.17 2.22
C THR A 88 1.57 9.24 0.78
N ARG A 89 1.53 10.45 0.19
CA ARG A 89 2.16 10.77 -1.09
C ARG A 89 3.57 11.31 -0.84
N ILE A 90 4.56 10.76 -1.54
CA ILE A 90 5.99 11.08 -1.37
C ILE A 90 6.63 11.32 -2.73
N TRP A 91 7.42 12.37 -2.88
CA TRP A 91 8.22 12.65 -4.08
C TRP A 91 9.55 11.92 -4.00
N ILE A 92 9.79 11.03 -4.95
CA ILE A 92 10.94 10.12 -4.93
C ILE A 92 12.22 10.79 -5.43
N THR A 93 12.11 11.69 -6.39
CA THR A 93 13.28 12.34 -6.99
C THR A 93 13.20 13.86 -6.98
N CYS A 94 12.11 14.47 -6.50
CA CYS A 94 11.93 15.93 -6.44
C CYS A 94 12.23 16.66 -7.76
N ASP A 95 13.42 17.24 -7.96
CA ASP A 95 13.88 17.85 -9.22
C ASP A 95 14.80 16.94 -10.07
N GLY A 96 15.13 15.76 -9.54
CA GLY A 96 15.94 14.76 -10.21
C GLY A 96 17.43 15.08 -10.24
N GLU A 97 17.93 16.02 -9.43
CA GLU A 97 19.38 16.30 -9.32
C GLU A 97 20.16 15.15 -8.66
N VAL A 98 19.47 14.28 -7.91
CA VAL A 98 20.07 13.17 -7.19
C VAL A 98 19.35 11.86 -7.49
N GLY A 99 20.06 10.74 -7.31
CA GLY A 99 19.48 9.40 -7.31
C GLY A 99 19.43 8.74 -8.69
N ILE A 100 18.94 9.43 -9.72
CA ILE A 100 18.85 8.89 -11.08
C ILE A 100 20.08 9.23 -11.91
N ASN A 101 20.67 8.21 -12.55
CA ASN A 101 21.80 8.39 -13.45
C ASN A 101 21.29 8.78 -14.84
N ILE A 102 21.36 10.08 -15.14
CA ILE A 102 20.95 10.65 -16.43
C ILE A 102 22.11 11.48 -17.03
N ASN A 103 22.38 11.30 -18.32
CA ASN A 103 23.38 12.12 -19.02
C ASN A 103 22.76 13.37 -19.66
N SER A 104 23.61 14.28 -20.14
CA SER A 104 23.18 15.54 -20.77
C SER A 104 22.29 15.35 -22.02
N SER A 105 22.37 14.19 -22.69
CA SER A 105 21.52 13.84 -23.83
C SER A 105 20.15 13.27 -23.42
N GLY A 106 19.87 13.17 -22.12
CA GLY A 106 18.61 12.65 -21.59
C GLY A 106 18.51 11.13 -21.56
N VAL A 107 19.63 10.41 -21.70
CA VAL A 107 19.67 8.95 -21.59
C VAL A 107 19.84 8.56 -20.14
N VAL A 108 18.92 7.74 -19.64
CA VAL A 108 18.93 7.20 -18.28
C VAL A 108 19.58 5.83 -18.27
N SER A 109 20.60 5.63 -17.43
CA SER A 109 21.32 4.36 -17.30
C SER A 109 20.96 3.56 -16.05
N GLY A 110 20.17 4.15 -15.14
CA GLY A 110 19.69 3.51 -13.93
C GLY A 110 19.58 4.50 -12.77
N ALA A 111 19.71 4.01 -11.55
CA ALA A 111 19.79 4.83 -10.34
C ALA A 111 20.98 4.40 -9.47
N THR A 112 21.42 5.27 -8.57
CA THR A 112 22.53 5.01 -7.66
C THR A 112 22.17 3.93 -6.64
N THR A 113 23.18 3.24 -6.09
CA THR A 113 22.98 2.27 -5.00
C THR A 113 22.32 2.92 -3.79
N ALA A 114 22.70 4.15 -3.45
CA ALA A 114 22.10 4.90 -2.34
C ALA A 114 20.59 5.14 -2.56
N HIS A 115 20.18 5.46 -3.78
CA HIS A 115 18.76 5.63 -4.11
C HIS A 115 17.95 4.36 -3.78
N TRP A 116 18.44 3.20 -4.23
CA TRP A 116 17.77 1.93 -3.96
C TRP A 116 17.75 1.58 -2.47
N ASN A 117 18.86 1.73 -1.76
CA ASN A 117 18.95 1.43 -0.32
C ASN A 117 18.01 2.32 0.52
N ASN A 118 17.89 3.61 0.15
CA ASN A 118 17.01 4.55 0.85
C ASN A 118 15.54 4.18 0.62
N LEU A 119 15.16 3.78 -0.59
CA LEU A 119 13.81 3.32 -0.89
C LEU A 119 13.48 1.97 -0.22
N ASP A 120 14.42 1.02 -0.16
CA ASP A 120 14.25 -0.21 0.61
C ASP A 120 13.88 0.09 2.06
N SER A 121 14.62 1.04 2.65
CA SER A 121 14.40 1.51 4.02
C SER A 121 13.04 2.17 4.19
N LEU A 122 12.65 3.05 3.26
CA LEU A 122 11.33 3.68 3.27
C LEU A 122 10.19 2.66 3.21
N PHE A 123 10.27 1.69 2.31
CA PHE A 123 9.22 0.68 2.15
C PHE A 123 9.20 -0.34 3.30
N GLN A 124 10.33 -0.56 3.96
CA GLN A 124 10.38 -1.27 5.24
C GLN A 124 9.66 -0.46 6.34
N ILE A 125 9.93 0.86 6.45
CA ILE A 125 9.23 1.74 7.39
C ILE A 125 7.72 1.73 7.13
N ALA A 126 7.31 1.88 5.86
CA ALA A 126 5.92 1.83 5.43
C ALA A 126 5.23 0.55 5.90
N GLN A 127 5.89 -0.60 5.76
CA GLN A 127 5.39 -1.88 6.25
C GLN A 127 5.31 -1.98 7.77
N ASN A 128 6.35 -1.51 8.47
CA ASN A 128 6.45 -1.62 9.93
C ASN A 128 5.38 -0.79 10.62
N ARG A 129 5.21 0.45 10.13
CA ARG A 129 4.24 1.42 10.63
C ARG A 129 2.87 1.18 10.05
N GLY A 130 2.79 0.55 8.89
CA GLY A 130 1.55 0.26 8.18
C GLY A 130 0.94 1.54 7.61
N VAL A 131 1.67 2.25 6.75
CA VAL A 131 1.16 3.40 5.98
C VAL A 131 1.40 3.10 4.52
N TYR A 132 0.38 3.16 3.69
CA TYR A 132 0.52 3.00 2.25
C TYR A 132 1.26 4.20 1.64
N VAL A 133 2.11 3.96 0.65
CA VAL A 133 2.90 4.96 -0.05
C VAL A 133 2.43 5.08 -1.49
N MET A 134 2.04 6.30 -1.87
CA MET A 134 1.94 6.72 -3.27
C MET A 134 3.27 7.35 -3.68
N ALA A 135 4.04 6.63 -4.49
CA ALA A 135 5.36 7.06 -4.93
C ALA A 135 5.25 7.97 -6.15
N THR A 136 5.59 9.25 -5.99
CA THR A 136 5.61 10.23 -7.07
C THR A 136 6.99 10.25 -7.73
N LEU A 137 7.13 9.69 -8.93
CA LEU A 137 8.43 9.42 -9.54
C LEU A 137 9.08 10.63 -10.20
N MET A 138 8.31 11.65 -10.58
CA MET A 138 8.80 12.89 -11.17
C MET A 138 7.99 14.09 -10.66
N SER A 139 8.55 15.28 -10.75
CA SER A 139 7.82 16.55 -10.60
C SER A 139 8.10 17.44 -11.79
N PHE A 140 7.22 18.42 -12.04
CA PHE A 140 7.51 19.53 -12.95
C PHE A 140 8.83 20.25 -12.63
N ASP A 141 9.30 20.20 -11.37
CA ASP A 141 10.60 20.74 -10.95
C ASP A 141 11.79 20.12 -11.70
N HIS A 142 11.66 18.90 -12.22
CA HIS A 142 12.69 18.29 -13.09
C HIS A 142 12.99 19.14 -14.33
N PHE A 143 12.05 19.97 -14.77
CA PHE A 143 12.13 20.70 -16.02
C PHE A 143 12.35 22.20 -15.84
N LYS A 144 12.36 22.69 -14.59
CA LYS A 144 12.59 24.10 -14.25
C LYS A 144 14.04 24.50 -14.54
N ASN A 145 14.21 25.58 -15.30
CA ASN A 145 15.52 26.09 -15.73
C ASN A 145 16.41 26.62 -14.59
N THR A 146 15.90 26.66 -13.36
CA THR A 146 16.64 27.00 -12.14
C THR A 146 17.43 25.82 -11.56
N HIS A 147 17.13 24.57 -11.94
CA HIS A 147 17.87 23.38 -11.48
C HIS A 147 18.98 23.01 -12.44
N THR A 148 20.03 22.38 -11.95
CA THR A 148 21.30 22.15 -12.67
C THR A 148 21.13 21.23 -13.87
N ASN A 149 20.37 20.14 -13.73
CA ASN A 149 20.23 19.10 -14.74
C ASN A 149 18.91 19.14 -15.53
N TYR A 150 18.19 20.26 -15.48
CA TYR A 150 16.89 20.41 -16.14
C TYR A 150 16.91 20.06 -17.64
N ASN A 151 17.99 20.42 -18.34
CA ASN A 151 18.14 20.11 -19.77
C ASN A 151 18.24 18.61 -20.03
N SER A 152 18.85 17.83 -19.12
CA SER A 152 18.87 16.38 -19.21
C SER A 152 17.46 15.80 -19.16
N TRP A 153 16.61 16.31 -18.27
CA TRP A 153 15.21 15.87 -18.14
C TRP A 153 14.33 16.30 -19.31
N ARG A 154 14.48 17.53 -19.80
CA ARG A 154 13.82 17.98 -21.05
C ARG A 154 14.24 17.08 -22.23
N ASN A 155 15.52 16.73 -22.31
CA ASN A 155 16.03 15.79 -23.31
C ASN A 155 15.50 14.36 -23.09
N MET A 156 15.24 13.93 -21.85
CA MET A 156 14.64 12.62 -21.58
C MET A 156 13.27 12.51 -22.26
N LEU A 157 12.46 13.57 -22.18
CA LEU A 157 11.16 13.64 -22.86
C LEU A 157 11.24 13.92 -24.36
N SER A 158 12.39 14.29 -24.94
CA SER A 158 12.43 14.79 -26.32
C SER A 158 12.25 13.71 -27.39
N THR A 159 12.62 12.46 -27.10
CA THR A 159 12.50 11.34 -28.06
C THR A 159 11.89 10.09 -27.42
N ASN A 160 11.31 9.22 -28.24
CA ASN A 160 10.77 7.94 -27.76
C ASN A 160 11.87 7.05 -27.16
N ALA A 161 13.06 7.05 -27.76
CA ALA A 161 14.21 6.26 -27.28
C ALA A 161 14.70 6.73 -25.90
N ASN A 162 14.71 8.04 -25.64
CA ASN A 162 15.11 8.54 -24.33
C ASN A 162 14.06 8.19 -23.26
N ILE A 163 12.76 8.34 -23.55
CA ILE A 163 11.69 7.85 -22.67
C ILE A 163 11.86 6.36 -22.39
N ASP A 164 12.16 5.56 -23.42
CA ASP A 164 12.38 4.11 -23.26
C ASP A 164 13.54 3.83 -22.32
N THR A 165 14.60 4.64 -22.32
CA THR A 165 15.73 4.45 -21.38
C THR A 165 15.29 4.68 -19.93
N TYR A 166 14.47 5.69 -19.65
CA TYR A 166 13.93 5.92 -18.30
C TYR A 166 13.00 4.79 -17.87
N VAL A 167 12.10 4.36 -18.75
CA VAL A 167 11.16 3.27 -18.46
C VAL A 167 11.91 1.96 -18.21
N ASN A 168 12.84 1.59 -19.09
CA ASN A 168 13.55 0.31 -19.01
C ASN A 168 14.58 0.26 -17.89
N ASN A 169 15.29 1.36 -17.64
CA ASN A 169 16.42 1.36 -16.71
C ASN A 169 16.05 1.89 -15.31
N TYR A 170 14.88 2.49 -15.12
CA TYR A 170 14.41 2.93 -13.81
C TYR A 170 13.01 2.42 -13.44
N VAL A 171 11.98 2.71 -14.24
CA VAL A 171 10.59 2.37 -13.87
C VAL A 171 10.41 0.85 -13.71
N ILE A 172 10.86 0.05 -14.68
CA ILE A 172 10.76 -1.42 -14.60
C ILE A 172 11.57 -1.97 -13.40
N PRO A 173 12.83 -1.58 -13.16
CA PRO A 173 13.56 -1.96 -11.96
C PRO A 173 12.86 -1.59 -10.65
N PHE A 174 12.33 -0.37 -10.54
CA PHE A 174 11.57 0.08 -9.36
C PHE A 174 10.36 -0.83 -9.12
N VAL A 175 9.56 -1.09 -10.15
CA VAL A 175 8.39 -1.98 -10.07
C VAL A 175 8.79 -3.40 -9.68
N ASN A 176 9.78 -3.98 -10.35
CA ASN A 176 10.20 -5.36 -10.06
C ASN A 176 10.76 -5.52 -8.65
N ARG A 177 11.37 -4.47 -8.10
CA ARG A 177 11.88 -4.45 -6.74
C ARG A 177 10.77 -4.44 -5.68
N TYR A 178 9.66 -3.75 -5.93
CA TYR A 178 8.64 -3.48 -4.91
C TYR A 178 7.25 -4.09 -5.19
N LYS A 179 7.03 -4.77 -6.33
CA LYS A 179 5.71 -5.33 -6.71
C LYS A 179 5.08 -6.31 -5.71
N THR A 180 5.87 -6.94 -4.84
CA THR A 180 5.38 -7.83 -3.79
C THR A 180 5.09 -7.10 -2.47
N ASN A 181 5.56 -5.86 -2.31
CA ASN A 181 5.29 -5.05 -1.13
C ASN A 181 3.94 -4.33 -1.28
N PRO A 182 2.89 -4.71 -0.53
CA PRO A 182 1.56 -4.10 -0.66
C PRO A 182 1.53 -2.63 -0.23
N TRP A 183 2.51 -2.18 0.57
CA TRP A 183 2.60 -0.81 1.06
C TRP A 183 3.01 0.19 0.00
N LEU A 184 3.57 -0.23 -1.15
CA LEU A 184 3.59 0.60 -2.35
C LEU A 184 2.23 0.47 -3.06
N TRP A 185 1.23 1.25 -2.68
CA TRP A 185 -0.12 1.04 -3.23
C TRP A 185 -0.28 1.61 -4.64
N SER A 186 0.41 2.72 -4.94
CA SER A 186 0.34 3.36 -6.25
C SER A 186 1.62 4.10 -6.63
N ILE A 187 1.73 4.37 -7.93
CA ILE A 187 2.76 5.20 -8.54
C ILE A 187 2.06 6.40 -9.18
N ASP A 188 2.42 7.59 -8.71
CA ASP A 188 2.12 8.86 -9.38
C ASP A 188 3.26 9.17 -10.36
N LEU A 189 2.97 9.16 -11.66
CA LEU A 189 4.01 9.25 -12.68
C LEU A 189 4.67 10.64 -12.72
N MET A 190 3.92 11.70 -12.39
CA MET A 190 4.45 13.06 -12.35
C MET A 190 3.55 13.99 -11.54
N ASN A 191 4.15 14.73 -10.62
CA ASN A 191 3.53 15.89 -10.00
C ASN A 191 3.39 17.04 -10.99
N GLU A 192 2.15 17.49 -11.20
CA GLU A 192 1.74 18.71 -11.89
C GLU A 192 2.39 18.92 -13.27
N PRO A 193 2.25 17.96 -14.21
CA PRO A 193 2.74 18.13 -15.58
C PRO A 193 2.12 19.34 -16.30
N ASP A 194 1.02 19.88 -15.77
CA ASP A 194 0.41 21.14 -16.10
C ASP A 194 1.45 22.25 -16.28
N TRP A 195 2.36 22.40 -15.32
CA TRP A 195 3.38 23.45 -15.34
C TRP A 195 4.46 23.17 -16.37
N VAL A 196 4.79 21.90 -16.60
CA VAL A 196 5.70 21.51 -17.70
C VAL A 196 5.12 21.93 -19.05
N TYR A 197 3.80 21.92 -19.20
CA TYR A 197 3.10 22.38 -20.40
C TYR A 197 2.92 23.90 -20.48
N GLU A 198 2.52 24.56 -19.38
CA GLU A 198 2.16 25.98 -19.39
C GLU A 198 3.35 26.92 -19.22
N ASP A 199 4.35 26.56 -18.42
CA ASP A 199 5.43 27.46 -18.01
C ASP A 199 6.68 27.29 -18.87
N ALA A 200 7.14 28.38 -19.47
CA ALA A 200 8.40 28.44 -20.20
C ALA A 200 9.61 28.11 -19.31
N ALA A 201 9.58 28.47 -18.03
CA ALA A 201 10.63 28.13 -17.09
C ALA A 201 10.68 26.61 -16.84
N ALA A 202 9.54 25.91 -16.89
CA ALA A 202 9.45 24.44 -16.83
C ALA A 202 9.54 23.76 -18.22
N GLY A 203 9.77 24.52 -19.29
CA GLY A 203 10.13 24.02 -20.61
C GLY A 203 9.02 24.01 -21.65
N GLN A 204 7.77 24.28 -21.27
CA GLN A 204 6.62 24.40 -22.17
C GLN A 204 6.51 23.20 -23.15
N ILE A 205 6.65 21.98 -22.61
CA ILE A 205 6.65 20.74 -23.38
C ILE A 205 5.22 20.34 -23.72
N ALA A 206 4.97 20.04 -25.00
CA ALA A 206 3.64 19.67 -25.48
C ALA A 206 3.10 18.39 -24.81
N TRP A 207 1.79 18.38 -24.53
CA TRP A 207 1.08 17.23 -23.94
C TRP A 207 1.36 15.91 -24.64
N ALA A 208 1.53 15.87 -25.97
CA ALA A 208 1.83 14.63 -26.68
C ALA A 208 3.09 13.92 -26.16
N ARG A 209 4.13 14.67 -25.74
CA ARG A 209 5.35 14.09 -25.16
C ARG A 209 5.14 13.60 -23.74
N LEU A 210 4.43 14.36 -22.91
CA LEU A 210 4.05 13.97 -21.55
C LEU A 210 3.17 12.70 -21.59
N GLN A 211 2.16 12.68 -22.44
CA GLN A 211 1.28 11.52 -22.67
C GLN A 211 2.05 10.31 -23.18
N THR A 212 3.04 10.49 -24.06
CA THR A 212 3.90 9.38 -24.51
C THR A 212 4.67 8.78 -23.34
N TYR A 213 5.22 9.61 -22.45
CA TYR A 213 5.87 9.13 -21.23
C TYR A 213 4.88 8.37 -20.34
N PHE A 214 3.74 8.97 -20.02
CA PHE A 214 2.76 8.35 -19.14
C PHE A 214 2.24 7.01 -19.70
N ALA A 215 1.94 6.97 -21.00
CA ALA A 215 1.47 5.76 -21.67
C ALA A 215 2.52 4.64 -21.62
N LYS A 216 3.78 4.93 -21.92
CA LYS A 216 4.87 3.93 -21.88
C LYS A 216 5.14 3.45 -20.45
N ALA A 217 5.17 4.34 -19.47
CA ALA A 217 5.38 3.99 -18.07
C ALA A 217 4.21 3.15 -17.52
N ALA A 218 2.96 3.54 -17.79
CA ALA A 218 1.78 2.78 -17.37
C ALA A 218 1.77 1.36 -17.97
N VAL A 219 2.05 1.21 -19.28
CA VAL A 219 2.18 -0.10 -19.91
C VAL A 219 3.23 -0.95 -19.19
N ALA A 220 4.41 -0.40 -18.93
CA ALA A 220 5.48 -1.11 -18.26
C ALA A 220 5.11 -1.53 -16.83
N ILE A 221 4.46 -0.66 -16.06
CA ILE A 221 4.01 -0.95 -14.69
C ILE A 221 2.97 -2.07 -14.68
N HIS A 222 1.93 -1.97 -15.51
CA HIS A 222 0.83 -2.96 -15.57
C HIS A 222 1.26 -4.31 -16.16
N GLN A 223 2.28 -4.34 -17.02
CA GLN A 223 2.84 -5.60 -17.53
C GLN A 223 3.65 -6.35 -16.46
N ASN A 224 4.21 -5.63 -15.48
CA ASN A 224 5.16 -6.20 -14.51
C ASN A 224 4.57 -6.31 -13.09
N SER A 225 3.41 -5.72 -12.81
CA SER A 225 2.81 -5.66 -11.48
C SER A 225 1.32 -5.32 -11.49
N ASN A 226 0.70 -5.42 -10.30
CA ASN A 226 -0.64 -4.90 -10.02
C ASN A 226 -0.59 -3.60 -9.20
N ILE A 227 0.52 -2.85 -9.24
CA ILE A 227 0.61 -1.54 -8.59
C ILE A 227 -0.23 -0.55 -9.40
N LEU A 228 -1.06 0.24 -8.70
CA LEU A 228 -1.94 1.21 -9.35
C LEU A 228 -1.16 2.42 -9.88
N THR A 229 -1.67 3.08 -10.90
CA THR A 229 -1.04 4.25 -11.53
C THR A 229 -1.95 5.48 -11.53
N THR A 230 -1.35 6.66 -11.40
CA THR A 230 -2.02 7.96 -11.54
C THR A 230 -1.06 9.02 -12.09
N VAL A 231 -1.59 10.21 -12.34
CA VAL A 231 -0.84 11.44 -12.60
C VAL A 231 -1.49 12.55 -11.77
N GLY A 232 -0.75 13.16 -10.85
CA GLY A 232 -1.21 14.28 -10.03
C GLY A 232 -1.30 15.56 -10.85
N LEU A 233 -2.52 15.96 -11.25
CA LEU A 233 -2.74 17.12 -12.10
C LEU A 233 -3.07 18.36 -11.26
N GLY A 234 -2.29 19.43 -11.45
CA GLY A 234 -2.41 20.69 -10.72
C GLY A 234 -3.76 21.39 -10.93
N MET A 235 -4.37 21.18 -12.10
CA MET A 235 -5.66 21.76 -12.49
C MET A 235 -6.61 20.73 -13.08
N VAL A 236 -7.84 20.71 -12.57
CA VAL A 236 -8.89 19.80 -13.04
C VAL A 236 -9.23 19.97 -14.53
N LYS A 237 -8.94 21.13 -15.14
CA LYS A 237 -9.18 21.37 -16.58
C LYS A 237 -8.48 20.33 -17.49
N TYR A 238 -7.40 19.71 -17.03
CA TYR A 238 -6.70 18.63 -17.75
C TYR A 238 -7.17 17.22 -17.41
N ASN A 239 -7.99 17.03 -16.36
CA ASN A 239 -8.79 15.80 -16.13
C ASN A 239 -10.20 15.89 -16.71
N SER A 240 -10.62 17.07 -17.15
CA SER A 240 -11.99 17.36 -17.53
C SER A 240 -12.20 17.42 -19.03
N ALA A 241 -13.44 17.26 -19.48
CA ALA A 241 -13.89 17.66 -20.81
C ALA A 241 -14.85 18.86 -20.78
N THR A 242 -15.28 19.30 -19.60
CA THR A 242 -16.38 20.26 -19.42
C THR A 242 -15.99 21.50 -18.62
N GLN A 243 -14.87 21.45 -17.88
CA GLN A 243 -14.40 22.60 -17.10
C GLN A 243 -13.95 23.76 -17.99
N SER A 244 -14.02 24.97 -17.44
CA SER A 244 -13.56 26.19 -18.12
C SER A 244 -12.10 26.06 -18.57
N GLY A 245 -11.80 26.45 -19.81
CA GLY A 245 -10.45 26.35 -20.36
C GLY A 245 -9.94 24.91 -20.56
N SER A 246 -10.78 23.89 -20.42
CA SER A 246 -10.42 22.50 -20.70
C SER A 246 -10.18 22.28 -22.19
N SER A 247 -9.24 21.38 -22.50
CA SER A 247 -9.01 20.85 -23.84
C SER A 247 -9.06 19.31 -23.85
N GLY A 248 -9.94 18.76 -23.02
CA GLY A 248 -10.15 17.33 -22.84
C GLY A 248 -9.21 16.70 -21.79
N ASN A 249 -9.60 15.51 -21.33
CA ASN A 249 -8.86 14.76 -20.33
C ASN A 249 -7.55 14.21 -20.92
N LYS A 250 -6.43 14.79 -20.50
CA LYS A 250 -5.08 14.51 -21.00
C LYS A 250 -4.55 13.15 -20.58
N ILE A 251 -5.13 12.54 -19.56
CA ILE A 251 -4.73 11.23 -19.04
C ILE A 251 -5.88 10.21 -19.14
N SER A 252 -6.88 10.47 -19.98
CA SER A 252 -7.88 9.46 -20.33
C SER A 252 -7.25 8.26 -21.03
N ASP A 253 -7.88 7.10 -20.91
CA ASP A 253 -7.50 5.89 -21.63
C ASP A 253 -7.33 6.17 -23.12
N ALA A 254 -8.29 6.86 -23.76
CA ALA A 254 -8.20 7.21 -25.17
C ALA A 254 -6.97 8.07 -25.50
N ALA A 255 -6.65 9.05 -24.65
CA ALA A 255 -5.51 9.94 -24.86
C ALA A 255 -4.16 9.22 -24.74
N LEU A 256 -4.03 8.31 -23.77
CA LEU A 256 -2.80 7.54 -23.52
C LEU A 256 -2.65 6.39 -24.53
N GLN A 257 -3.72 5.65 -24.81
CA GLN A 257 -3.71 4.56 -25.79
C GLN A 257 -3.40 5.07 -27.20
N ALA A 258 -3.79 6.30 -27.56
CA ALA A 258 -3.43 6.89 -28.84
C ALA A 258 -1.90 7.06 -29.03
N GLN A 259 -1.10 7.08 -27.96
CA GLN A 259 0.36 7.26 -28.06
C GLN A 259 1.10 5.94 -28.33
N VAL A 260 0.54 4.79 -27.93
CA VAL A 260 1.26 3.49 -27.92
C VAL A 260 0.43 2.30 -28.42
N SER A 261 -0.86 2.48 -28.72
CA SER A 261 -1.79 1.44 -29.18
C SER A 261 -1.84 0.19 -28.28
N ASN A 262 -1.86 0.40 -26.95
CA ASN A 262 -1.88 -0.67 -25.96
C ASN A 262 -2.89 -0.37 -24.85
N THR A 263 -3.81 -1.30 -24.58
CA THR A 263 -4.88 -1.12 -23.57
C THR A 263 -4.39 -0.98 -22.13
N LEU A 264 -3.13 -1.35 -21.85
CA LEU A 264 -2.48 -1.11 -20.56
C LEU A 264 -2.00 0.33 -20.39
N ALA A 265 -2.05 1.17 -21.44
CA ALA A 265 -1.77 2.60 -21.36
C ALA A 265 -2.98 3.34 -20.79
N LYS A 266 -3.11 3.31 -19.46
CA LYS A 266 -4.19 3.94 -18.70
C LYS A 266 -3.67 4.37 -17.33
N VAL A 267 -4.41 5.24 -16.65
CA VAL A 267 -4.28 5.45 -15.20
C VAL A 267 -5.42 4.74 -14.49
N ASP A 268 -5.18 4.24 -13.28
CA ASP A 268 -6.19 3.47 -12.54
C ASP A 268 -7.13 4.35 -11.73
N PHE A 269 -6.70 5.56 -11.36
CA PHE A 269 -7.52 6.55 -10.68
C PHE A 269 -7.12 7.97 -11.09
N TYR A 270 -7.99 8.95 -10.83
CA TYR A 270 -7.68 10.37 -11.05
C TYR A 270 -7.25 11.05 -9.76
N SER A 271 -6.28 11.95 -9.86
CA SER A 271 -5.69 12.65 -8.72
C SER A 271 -5.60 14.18 -8.96
N PRO A 272 -6.72 14.90 -9.12
CA PRO A 272 -6.69 16.36 -9.25
C PRO A 272 -6.20 17.02 -7.96
N HIS A 273 -5.51 18.14 -8.12
CA HIS A 273 -5.11 19.01 -7.02
C HIS A 273 -6.09 20.18 -6.90
N TYR A 274 -6.12 20.79 -5.72
CA TYR A 274 -6.99 21.92 -5.44
C TYR A 274 -6.29 22.93 -4.53
N TYR A 275 -6.42 24.22 -4.86
CA TYR A 275 -6.04 25.34 -4.01
C TYR A 275 -7.02 26.48 -4.22
N GLY A 276 -7.19 27.37 -3.23
CA GLY A 276 -8.24 28.42 -3.26
C GLY A 276 -8.19 29.38 -4.45
N TRP A 277 -7.02 29.54 -5.11
CA TRP A 277 -6.93 30.31 -6.35
C TRP A 277 -7.77 29.70 -7.50
N GLN A 278 -8.08 28.39 -7.42
CA GLN A 278 -8.87 27.66 -8.41
C GLN A 278 -10.38 27.90 -8.29
N ASP A 279 -10.87 28.37 -7.13
CA ASP A 279 -12.31 28.52 -6.86
C ASP A 279 -13.07 29.27 -7.96
N PRO A 280 -12.58 30.43 -8.46
CA PRO A 280 -13.31 31.21 -9.46
C PRO A 280 -13.44 30.49 -10.81
N TYR A 281 -12.64 29.46 -11.05
CA TYR A 281 -12.56 28.77 -12.34
C TYR A 281 -13.29 27.42 -12.32
N PHE A 282 -13.16 26.66 -11.23
CA PHE A 282 -13.57 25.26 -11.18
C PHE A 282 -14.46 24.89 -9.99
N GLY A 283 -14.58 25.80 -9.01
CA GLY A 283 -15.25 25.54 -7.74
C GLY A 283 -14.39 24.76 -6.73
N ILE A 284 -15.00 24.39 -5.60
CA ILE A 284 -14.34 23.66 -4.51
C ILE A 284 -14.74 22.18 -4.59
N PRO A 285 -13.81 21.25 -4.85
CA PRO A 285 -14.14 19.86 -5.15
C PRO A 285 -14.87 19.15 -4.01
N PHE A 286 -14.54 19.48 -2.77
CA PHE A 286 -15.11 18.82 -1.59
C PHE A 286 -16.63 18.99 -1.47
N TYR A 287 -17.22 20.01 -2.11
CA TYR A 287 -18.65 20.35 -2.02
C TYR A 287 -19.43 20.02 -3.31
N MET A 288 -18.88 19.14 -4.13
CA MET A 288 -19.47 18.67 -5.38
C MET A 288 -19.07 17.22 -5.65
N THR A 289 -19.84 16.50 -6.45
CA THR A 289 -19.42 15.15 -6.89
C THR A 289 -18.28 15.27 -7.90
N PRO A 290 -17.45 14.22 -8.10
CA PRO A 290 -16.41 14.24 -9.13
C PRO A 290 -16.95 14.63 -10.52
N THR A 291 -18.15 14.19 -10.88
CA THR A 291 -18.83 14.57 -12.13
C THR A 291 -19.18 16.05 -12.19
N ALA A 292 -19.69 16.63 -11.10
CA ALA A 292 -19.97 18.06 -11.03
C ALA A 292 -18.68 18.90 -11.04
N PHE A 293 -17.57 18.38 -10.50
CA PHE A 293 -16.23 18.95 -10.65
C PHE A 293 -15.63 18.74 -12.05
N GLY A 294 -16.37 18.12 -12.97
CA GLY A 294 -16.01 17.94 -14.37
C GLY A 294 -15.13 16.73 -14.67
N ILE A 295 -14.98 15.80 -13.73
CA ILE A 295 -14.23 14.55 -13.92
C ILE A 295 -15.17 13.43 -14.34
N VAL A 296 -14.77 12.65 -15.33
CA VAL A 296 -15.47 11.40 -15.66
C VAL A 296 -15.29 10.43 -14.50
N HIS A 297 -16.38 10.13 -13.78
CA HIS A 297 -16.35 9.32 -12.56
C HIS A 297 -16.50 7.82 -12.87
N ASP A 298 -15.63 7.28 -13.72
CA ASP A 298 -15.60 5.87 -14.14
C ASP A 298 -14.62 5.00 -13.32
N ARG A 299 -13.85 5.64 -12.45
CA ARG A 299 -12.80 5.08 -11.59
C ARG A 299 -12.65 5.94 -10.33
N PRO A 300 -11.89 5.50 -9.33
CA PRO A 300 -11.68 6.29 -8.11
C PRO A 300 -11.11 7.68 -8.40
N VAL A 301 -11.49 8.65 -7.58
CA VAL A 301 -10.94 10.01 -7.60
C VAL A 301 -10.41 10.36 -6.22
N VAL A 302 -9.14 10.71 -6.13
CA VAL A 302 -8.47 11.17 -4.92
C VAL A 302 -8.17 12.65 -5.09
N ILE A 303 -8.50 13.50 -4.12
CA ILE A 303 -7.94 14.86 -4.13
C ILE A 303 -6.47 14.75 -3.71
N GLY A 304 -5.57 14.73 -4.70
CA GLY A 304 -4.16 14.38 -4.53
C GLY A 304 -3.32 15.43 -3.81
N GLU A 305 -3.83 16.67 -3.78
CA GLU A 305 -3.23 17.78 -3.08
C GLU A 305 -4.29 18.84 -2.75
N SER A 306 -4.23 19.38 -1.54
CA SER A 306 -5.04 20.52 -1.08
C SER A 306 -4.45 21.13 0.18
N PRO A 307 -4.71 22.39 0.54
CA PRO A 307 -4.17 22.95 1.78
C PRO A 307 -4.56 22.13 3.01
N ALA A 308 -3.61 21.81 3.88
CA ALA A 308 -3.89 21.23 5.19
C ALA A 308 -4.63 22.21 6.14
N LEU A 309 -4.85 23.45 5.69
CA LEU A 309 -5.65 24.48 6.37
C LEU A 309 -7.15 24.39 6.06
N GLY A 310 -7.55 23.60 5.06
CA GLY A 310 -8.92 23.56 4.54
C GLY A 310 -9.11 24.43 3.30
N SER A 311 -10.20 24.18 2.60
CA SER A 311 -10.64 24.92 1.43
C SER A 311 -11.23 26.28 1.79
N THR A 312 -11.36 27.17 0.81
CA THR A 312 -11.83 28.54 1.02
C THR A 312 -13.18 28.57 1.74
N GLY A 313 -13.21 29.19 2.93
CA GLY A 313 -14.44 29.32 3.73
C GLY A 313 -14.85 28.07 4.51
N HIS A 314 -14.02 27.01 4.51
CA HIS A 314 -14.35 25.74 5.13
C HIS A 314 -13.19 25.19 5.97
N THR A 315 -13.50 24.24 6.86
CA THR A 315 -12.48 23.54 7.66
C THR A 315 -12.00 22.30 6.93
N ILE A 316 -10.76 21.89 7.17
CA ILE A 316 -10.27 20.61 6.65
C ILE A 316 -11.09 19.41 7.15
N THR A 317 -11.63 19.46 8.38
CA THR A 317 -12.53 18.41 8.89
C THR A 317 -13.81 18.28 8.06
N SER A 318 -14.43 19.41 7.68
CA SER A 318 -15.60 19.40 6.79
C SER A 318 -15.22 18.92 5.38
N ASP A 319 -14.03 19.26 4.90
CA ASP A 319 -13.59 18.84 3.57
C ASP A 319 -13.43 17.33 3.45
N PHE A 320 -12.84 16.66 4.46
CA PHE A 320 -12.78 15.18 4.49
C PHE A 320 -14.17 14.53 4.51
N ALA A 321 -15.05 15.02 5.40
CA ALA A 321 -16.40 14.47 5.53
C ALA A 321 -17.22 14.64 4.23
N ASN A 322 -17.13 15.81 3.59
CA ASN A 322 -17.84 16.09 2.36
C ASN A 322 -17.21 15.39 1.14
N ALA A 323 -15.88 15.24 1.09
CA ALA A 323 -15.22 14.45 0.05
C ALA A 323 -15.76 13.02 0.01
N TYR A 324 -15.80 12.36 1.18
CA TYR A 324 -16.36 11.02 1.28
C TYR A 324 -17.84 10.98 0.88
N THR A 325 -18.65 11.91 1.41
CA THR A 325 -20.10 11.99 1.11
C THR A 325 -20.37 12.21 -0.39
N ASN A 326 -19.52 12.98 -1.07
CA ASN A 326 -19.66 13.29 -2.49
C ASN A 326 -19.06 12.22 -3.42
N GLY A 327 -18.51 11.13 -2.87
CA GLY A 327 -18.06 9.97 -3.63
C GLY A 327 -16.60 10.01 -4.06
N TYR A 328 -15.76 10.85 -3.45
CA TYR A 328 -14.31 10.73 -3.59
C TYR A 328 -13.80 9.52 -2.82
N ALA A 329 -12.71 8.93 -3.30
CA ALA A 329 -12.08 7.74 -2.72
C ALA A 329 -10.89 8.07 -1.79
N GLY A 330 -10.55 9.35 -1.64
CA GLY A 330 -9.46 9.79 -0.78
C GLY A 330 -9.19 11.28 -0.85
N VAL A 331 -8.44 11.77 0.15
CA VAL A 331 -7.91 13.14 0.21
C VAL A 331 -6.49 13.08 0.74
N MET A 332 -5.56 13.83 0.12
CA MET A 332 -4.15 13.90 0.50
C MET A 332 -3.71 15.36 0.67
N PRO A 333 -3.99 16.01 1.81
CA PRO A 333 -3.65 17.41 2.00
C PRO A 333 -2.14 17.65 2.15
N TRP A 334 -1.73 18.85 1.78
CA TRP A 334 -0.39 19.41 1.81
C TRP A 334 -0.23 20.31 3.03
N THR A 335 0.58 19.99 4.04
CA THR A 335 1.37 18.76 4.21
C THR A 335 1.26 18.19 5.61
N SER A 336 1.83 17.01 5.81
CA SER A 336 2.03 16.42 7.13
C SER A 336 3.26 17.00 7.86
N ASN A 337 4.27 17.51 7.17
CA ASN A 337 5.56 17.87 7.78
C ASN A 337 5.95 19.35 7.70
N GLY A 338 5.06 20.23 7.24
CA GLY A 338 5.24 21.68 7.36
C GLY A 338 6.39 22.21 6.51
N VAL A 339 6.50 21.74 5.27
CA VAL A 339 7.54 22.20 4.32
C VAL A 339 7.32 23.63 3.84
N ASP A 340 6.13 24.19 4.03
CA ASP A 340 5.75 25.55 3.67
C ASP A 340 4.57 26.09 4.53
N ALA A 341 3.93 27.15 4.06
CA ALA A 341 2.82 27.82 4.76
C ALA A 341 1.44 27.16 4.54
N ASN A 342 1.34 26.09 3.74
CA ASN A 342 0.06 25.46 3.39
C ASN A 342 -0.41 24.42 4.44
N GLY A 343 0.41 24.16 5.45
CA GLY A 343 0.03 23.49 6.69
C GLY A 343 0.95 22.34 7.10
N SER A 344 0.63 21.73 8.24
CA SER A 344 1.40 20.66 8.88
C SER A 344 0.49 19.62 9.53
N ILE A 345 1.06 18.57 10.14
CA ILE A 345 0.28 17.60 10.94
C ILE A 345 -0.54 18.25 12.05
N THR A 346 -0.13 19.41 12.58
CA THR A 346 -0.91 20.14 13.60
C THR A 346 -2.25 20.60 13.06
N ASN A 347 -2.32 20.95 11.77
CA ASN A 347 -3.55 21.37 11.10
C ASN A 347 -4.35 20.15 10.62
N LEU A 348 -3.66 19.19 10.01
CA LEU A 348 -4.27 18.02 9.37
C LEU A 348 -4.76 16.96 10.36
N GLY A 349 -3.97 16.69 11.40
CA GLY A 349 -4.17 15.58 12.34
C GLY A 349 -5.57 15.51 12.95
N PRO A 350 -6.14 16.62 13.47
CA PRO A 350 -7.51 16.61 14.00
C PRO A 350 -8.56 16.16 12.97
N ALA A 351 -8.42 16.53 11.70
CA ALA A 351 -9.37 16.14 10.65
C ALA A 351 -9.25 14.67 10.28
N THR A 352 -8.03 14.16 10.11
CA THR A 352 -7.80 12.75 9.77
C THR A 352 -8.16 11.83 10.93
N GLN A 353 -7.96 12.26 12.18
CA GLN A 353 -8.44 11.56 13.37
C GLN A 353 -9.96 11.55 13.44
N ALA A 354 -10.62 12.70 13.25
CA ALA A 354 -12.08 12.77 13.25
C ALA A 354 -12.70 11.88 12.16
N PHE A 355 -12.12 11.87 10.95
CA PHE A 355 -12.57 10.99 9.87
C PHE A 355 -12.36 9.50 10.23
N ARG A 356 -11.17 9.13 10.74
CA ARG A 356 -10.91 7.78 11.24
C ARG A 356 -11.91 7.37 12.30
N ASP A 357 -12.18 8.22 13.28
CA ASP A 357 -13.06 7.86 14.41
C ASP A 357 -14.51 7.67 13.95
N ALA A 358 -14.97 8.44 12.96
CA ALA A 358 -16.27 8.27 12.33
C ALA A 358 -16.35 7.09 11.35
N HIS A 359 -15.23 6.72 10.71
CA HIS A 359 -15.17 5.77 9.60
C HIS A 359 -14.03 4.75 9.75
N TYR A 360 -13.84 4.20 10.95
CA TYR A 360 -12.65 3.41 11.28
C TYR A 360 -12.41 2.25 10.30
N ASN A 361 -13.46 1.50 9.97
CA ASN A 361 -13.37 0.35 9.04
C ASN A 361 -13.15 0.76 7.58
N LEU A 362 -13.31 2.03 7.20
CA LEU A 362 -12.90 2.52 5.88
C LEU A 362 -11.45 3.00 5.88
N VAL A 363 -10.90 3.39 7.03
CA VAL A 363 -9.50 3.83 7.13
C VAL A 363 -8.58 2.64 7.40
N PHE A 364 -8.99 1.75 8.29
CA PHE A 364 -8.29 0.53 8.69
C PHE A 364 -9.27 -0.63 8.55
N PRO A 365 -9.58 -1.08 7.31
CA PRO A 365 -10.51 -2.18 7.09
C PRO A 365 -10.11 -3.40 7.90
N PRO A 366 -11.05 -3.95 8.71
CA PRO A 366 -10.80 -5.18 9.42
C PRO A 366 -10.62 -6.28 8.40
N ALA A 367 -9.73 -7.22 8.70
CA ALA A 367 -9.59 -8.38 7.87
C ALA A 367 -10.92 -9.14 7.75
N THR A 368 -11.13 -9.78 6.60
CA THR A 368 -12.37 -10.53 6.36
C THR A 368 -12.53 -11.56 7.48
N GLY A 369 -13.77 -11.73 7.97
CA GLY A 369 -14.06 -12.43 9.21
C GLY A 369 -13.26 -13.73 9.34
N ASP A 370 -12.51 -13.83 10.43
CA ASP A 370 -11.66 -14.99 10.66
C ASP A 370 -12.53 -16.19 11.04
N SER A 371 -12.64 -17.17 10.14
CA SER A 371 -13.37 -18.41 10.41
C SER A 371 -12.54 -19.42 11.20
N ALA A 372 -11.35 -19.05 11.67
CA ALA A 372 -10.48 -19.96 12.38
C ALA A 372 -11.03 -20.41 13.72
N LYS A 373 -10.63 -21.61 14.14
CA LYS A 373 -11.03 -22.19 15.42
C LYS A 373 -10.64 -21.28 16.58
N PHE A 374 -9.42 -20.73 16.55
CA PHE A 374 -9.02 -19.65 17.43
C PHE A 374 -8.63 -18.43 16.61
N ASN A 375 -9.52 -17.45 16.60
CA ASN A 375 -9.48 -16.22 15.82
C ASN A 375 -9.46 -14.96 16.70
N PHE A 376 -9.64 -15.11 18.01
CA PHE A 376 -9.63 -14.03 19.01
C PHE A 376 -10.64 -12.89 18.79
N GLU A 377 -11.59 -13.07 17.87
CA GLU A 377 -12.62 -12.10 17.52
C GLU A 377 -13.56 -11.79 18.68
N ASN A 378 -14.24 -10.65 18.59
CA ASN A 378 -15.15 -10.13 19.62
C ASN A 378 -14.44 -9.83 20.96
N ASN A 379 -13.18 -9.37 20.89
CA ASN A 379 -12.36 -9.07 22.06
C ASN A 379 -12.25 -10.26 23.03
N SER A 380 -12.12 -11.48 22.49
CA SER A 380 -12.12 -12.71 23.27
C SER A 380 -10.76 -13.38 23.21
N LEU A 381 -10.21 -13.74 24.36
CA LEU A 381 -9.02 -14.59 24.43
C LEU A 381 -9.30 -16.05 24.07
N GLN A 382 -10.57 -16.43 23.92
CA GLN A 382 -10.99 -17.82 23.64
C GLN A 382 -10.35 -18.83 24.62
N SER A 383 -10.22 -18.42 25.88
CA SER A 383 -9.58 -19.18 26.99
C SER A 383 -8.05 -19.30 26.95
N PHE A 384 -7.36 -18.61 26.03
CA PHE A 384 -5.91 -18.47 26.11
C PHE A 384 -5.52 -17.60 27.31
N PHE A 385 -4.45 -17.99 27.99
CA PHE A 385 -3.86 -17.24 29.10
C PHE A 385 -2.32 -17.29 29.02
N GLY A 386 -1.69 -16.30 29.64
CA GLY A 386 -0.23 -16.21 29.72
C GLY A 386 0.34 -16.99 30.91
N ARG A 387 1.52 -17.60 30.74
CA ARG A 387 2.34 -18.18 31.81
C ARG A 387 3.68 -17.46 31.93
N ASN A 388 4.34 -17.69 33.07
CA ASN A 388 5.65 -17.14 33.41
C ASN A 388 5.70 -15.60 33.38
N GLY A 389 4.57 -14.95 33.67
CA GLY A 389 4.48 -13.48 33.68
C GLY A 389 4.22 -12.85 32.31
N LEU A 390 3.92 -13.64 31.27
CA LEU A 390 3.46 -13.11 29.98
C LEU A 390 2.08 -12.48 30.14
N ALA A 391 1.91 -11.23 29.71
CA ALA A 391 0.60 -10.61 29.61
C ALA A 391 -0.04 -10.95 28.27
N VAL A 392 -1.30 -11.37 28.26
CA VAL A 392 -2.06 -11.63 27.04
C VAL A 392 -3.36 -10.84 27.00
N SER A 393 -3.76 -10.41 25.81
CA SER A 393 -5.00 -9.66 25.55
C SER A 393 -5.45 -9.91 24.12
N ALA A 394 -6.75 -9.92 23.86
CA ALA A 394 -7.24 -9.72 22.50
C ALA A 394 -6.96 -8.27 22.08
N SER A 395 -6.48 -8.05 20.86
CA SER A 395 -6.01 -6.73 20.42
C SER A 395 -6.38 -6.44 18.97
N THR A 396 -6.80 -5.20 18.72
CA THR A 396 -7.01 -4.64 17.39
C THR A 396 -5.74 -3.98 16.82
N ASP A 397 -4.61 -4.01 17.55
CA ASP A 397 -3.36 -3.37 17.12
C ASP A 397 -2.85 -4.00 15.81
N ARG A 398 -3.02 -5.33 15.69
CA ARG A 398 -2.70 -6.15 14.52
C ARG A 398 -3.67 -7.33 14.47
N ALA A 399 -4.16 -7.68 13.28
CA ALA A 399 -4.89 -8.91 13.01
C ALA A 399 -4.42 -9.49 11.66
N TYR A 400 -4.38 -10.81 11.52
CA TYR A 400 -4.15 -11.51 10.26
C TYR A 400 -5.48 -11.73 9.53
N ALA A 401 -6.51 -12.16 10.24
CA ALA A 401 -7.89 -12.23 9.74
C ALA A 401 -8.83 -11.62 10.78
N GLY A 402 -10.04 -11.22 10.40
CA GLY A 402 -10.94 -10.50 11.31
C GLY A 402 -10.39 -9.16 11.86
N SER A 403 -10.81 -8.78 13.07
CA SER A 403 -10.46 -7.49 13.72
C SER A 403 -9.54 -7.65 14.92
N TYR A 404 -9.35 -8.86 15.44
CA TYR A 404 -8.60 -9.11 16.67
C TYR A 404 -7.52 -10.17 16.44
N SER A 405 -6.48 -10.12 17.27
CA SER A 405 -5.55 -11.24 17.46
C SER A 405 -5.17 -11.38 18.92
N LEU A 406 -4.50 -12.49 19.27
CA LEU A 406 -3.88 -12.67 20.57
C LEU A 406 -2.57 -11.89 20.65
N LYS A 407 -2.58 -10.78 21.38
CA LYS A 407 -1.36 -10.03 21.73
C LYS A 407 -0.66 -10.69 22.91
N MET A 408 0.60 -11.06 22.73
CA MET A 408 1.49 -11.61 23.74
C MET A 408 2.54 -10.57 24.11
N THR A 409 2.45 -9.96 25.30
CA THR A 409 3.37 -8.90 25.75
C THR A 409 4.36 -9.44 26.78
N SER A 410 5.64 -9.37 26.42
CA SER A 410 6.77 -9.71 27.27
C SER A 410 7.32 -8.46 27.96
N SER A 411 7.78 -8.64 29.20
CA SER A 411 8.55 -7.65 29.97
C SER A 411 9.77 -8.35 30.58
N ALA A 412 10.57 -8.96 29.71
CA ALA A 412 11.74 -9.74 30.11
C ALA A 412 12.86 -8.81 30.59
N THR A 413 13.51 -9.19 31.70
CA THR A 413 14.74 -8.54 32.21
C THR A 413 16.01 -9.30 31.80
N GLY A 414 15.87 -10.43 31.09
CA GLY A 414 16.94 -11.32 30.65
C GLY A 414 16.39 -12.44 29.75
N VAL A 415 17.15 -13.52 29.59
CA VAL A 415 16.67 -14.73 28.89
C VAL A 415 15.52 -15.34 29.70
N ALA A 416 14.36 -15.51 29.07
CA ALA A 416 13.17 -16.06 29.69
C ALA A 416 12.33 -16.83 28.66
N THR A 417 11.55 -17.80 29.15
CA THR A 417 10.60 -18.56 28.35
C THR A 417 9.18 -18.27 28.82
N TYR A 418 8.33 -17.91 27.89
CA TYR A 418 6.94 -17.54 28.10
C TYR A 418 6.00 -18.41 27.28
N TYR A 419 4.76 -18.55 27.73
CA TYR A 419 3.73 -19.29 27.00
C TYR A 419 2.44 -18.47 26.96
N ALA A 420 1.81 -18.44 25.80
CA ALA A 420 0.37 -18.20 25.71
C ALA A 420 -0.28 -19.53 25.35
N GLN A 421 -1.18 -20.03 26.21
CA GLN A 421 -1.72 -21.37 26.06
C GLN A 421 -3.18 -21.48 26.46
N LEU A 422 -3.82 -22.53 25.96
CA LEU A 422 -5.14 -22.98 26.34
C LEU A 422 -5.05 -24.43 26.84
N ASP A 423 -5.66 -24.67 28.00
CA ASP A 423 -5.70 -25.98 28.65
C ASP A 423 -6.96 -26.77 28.23
N ASN A 424 -6.77 -28.04 27.93
CA ASN A 424 -7.76 -29.02 27.46
C ASN A 424 -8.58 -28.53 26.25
N PRO A 425 -7.94 -28.20 25.10
CA PRO A 425 -8.62 -27.76 23.90
C PRO A 425 -9.66 -28.77 23.41
N SER A 426 -10.88 -28.30 23.14
CA SER A 426 -11.91 -29.10 22.51
C SER A 426 -11.70 -29.20 20.99
N GLY A 427 -12.05 -30.34 20.39
CA GLY A 427 -12.06 -30.50 18.93
C GLY A 427 -10.68 -30.42 18.25
N LEU A 428 -9.61 -30.79 18.95
CA LEU A 428 -8.32 -31.11 18.35
C LEU A 428 -8.13 -32.63 18.35
N SER A 429 -7.73 -33.19 17.21
CA SER A 429 -7.53 -34.62 17.01
C SER A 429 -6.08 -34.96 16.65
N ALA A 430 -5.70 -36.20 16.89
CA ALA A 430 -4.50 -36.79 16.29
C ALA A 430 -4.62 -36.80 14.76
N ASN A 431 -3.49 -36.87 14.06
CA ASN A 431 -3.40 -36.82 12.60
C ASN A 431 -3.98 -35.53 11.98
N THR A 432 -3.74 -34.39 12.63
CA THR A 432 -4.23 -33.07 12.17
C THR A 432 -3.06 -32.12 12.07
N THR A 433 -2.99 -31.33 11.00
CA THR A 433 -2.02 -30.26 10.86
C THR A 433 -2.69 -28.95 11.20
N LEU A 434 -2.16 -28.27 12.21
CA LEU A 434 -2.57 -26.95 12.62
C LEU A 434 -1.71 -25.89 11.90
N SER A 435 -2.28 -24.73 11.64
CA SER A 435 -1.57 -23.54 11.17
C SER A 435 -1.71 -22.41 12.18
N PHE A 436 -0.62 -21.71 12.47
CA PHE A 436 -0.59 -20.52 13.30
C PHE A 436 -0.09 -19.34 12.47
N ARG A 437 -0.76 -18.19 12.58
CA ARG A 437 -0.24 -16.93 12.04
C ARG A 437 0.43 -16.19 13.17
N VAL A 438 1.73 -15.93 13.03
CA VAL A 438 2.54 -15.27 14.06
C VAL A 438 3.22 -14.05 13.50
N TRP A 439 2.90 -12.87 14.04
CA TRP A 439 3.59 -11.62 13.73
C TRP A 439 4.67 -11.36 14.76
N VAL A 440 5.89 -11.06 14.30
CA VAL A 440 7.02 -10.68 15.16
C VAL A 440 7.61 -9.33 14.75
N PRO A 441 7.96 -8.44 15.71
CA PRO A 441 8.59 -7.17 15.39
C PRO A 441 10.05 -7.36 14.97
N SER A 442 10.61 -6.40 14.23
CA SER A 442 12.07 -6.28 14.06
C SER A 442 12.73 -5.76 15.34
N GLY A 443 14.03 -6.03 15.50
CA GLY A 443 14.82 -5.51 16.63
C GLY A 443 14.48 -6.10 18.00
N ALA A 444 13.61 -7.11 18.07
CA ALA A 444 13.24 -7.77 19.31
C ALA A 444 14.35 -8.69 19.83
N ALA A 445 14.52 -8.76 21.15
CA ALA A 445 15.42 -9.73 21.79
C ALA A 445 14.73 -11.10 21.93
N ILE A 446 14.36 -11.69 20.80
CA ILE A 446 13.70 -13.01 20.71
C ILE A 446 14.70 -14.03 20.22
N ALA A 447 14.79 -15.16 20.90
CA ALA A 447 15.58 -16.32 20.48
C ALA A 447 14.77 -17.18 19.50
N SER A 448 13.53 -17.51 19.88
CA SER A 448 12.66 -18.39 19.13
C SER A 448 11.19 -18.18 19.43
N ILE A 449 10.36 -18.64 18.49
CA ILE A 449 8.94 -18.84 18.66
C ILE A 449 8.62 -20.30 18.31
N GLN A 450 7.77 -20.95 19.10
CA GLN A 450 7.36 -22.33 18.83
C GLN A 450 5.88 -22.54 19.15
N PRO A 451 5.01 -22.62 18.14
CA PRO A 451 3.68 -23.20 18.31
C PRO A 451 3.80 -24.66 18.73
N TYR A 452 2.93 -25.08 19.64
CA TYR A 452 2.96 -26.43 20.20
C TYR A 452 1.57 -26.96 20.57
N VAL A 453 1.51 -28.28 20.70
CA VAL A 453 0.44 -29.06 21.30
C VAL A 453 1.06 -30.09 22.24
N GLN A 454 0.47 -30.26 23.43
CA GLN A 454 0.78 -31.40 24.30
C GLN A 454 -0.37 -32.40 24.28
N SER A 455 -0.07 -33.68 24.09
CA SER A 455 -1.06 -34.78 24.17
C SER A 455 -1.43 -35.12 25.61
N ASN A 456 -2.43 -36.01 25.79
CA ASN A 456 -2.95 -36.40 27.11
C ASN A 456 -1.88 -36.99 28.06
N ASN A 457 -0.84 -37.58 27.50
CA ASN A 457 0.33 -38.14 28.20
C ASN A 457 1.52 -37.15 28.30
N TRP A 458 1.27 -35.85 28.05
CA TRP A 458 2.25 -34.75 28.11
C TRP A 458 3.36 -34.79 27.05
N THR A 459 3.26 -35.61 26.01
CA THR A 459 4.19 -35.54 24.88
C THR A 459 4.06 -34.19 24.17
N TRP A 460 5.19 -33.51 23.97
CA TRP A 460 5.26 -32.22 23.29
C TRP A 460 5.44 -32.41 21.78
N TYR A 461 4.55 -31.82 21.00
CA TYR A 461 4.68 -31.65 19.56
C TYR A 461 4.76 -30.16 19.27
N GLY A 462 5.85 -29.69 18.69
CA GLY A 462 5.99 -28.27 18.37
C GLY A 462 6.85 -28.04 17.14
N ASN A 463 6.68 -26.87 16.53
CA ASN A 463 7.50 -26.44 15.39
C ASN A 463 8.35 -25.23 15.79
N TYR A 464 9.62 -25.51 16.12
CA TYR A 464 10.57 -24.50 16.57
C TYR A 464 11.03 -23.63 15.40
N GLN A 465 10.85 -22.32 15.53
CA GLN A 465 11.37 -21.33 14.59
C GLN A 465 12.35 -20.41 15.32
N THR A 466 13.58 -20.30 14.79
CA THR A 466 14.50 -19.28 15.29
C THR A 466 13.94 -17.91 14.95
N TYR A 467 14.24 -16.91 15.78
CA TYR A 467 13.89 -15.55 15.38
C TYR A 467 14.54 -15.22 14.03
N ALA A 468 15.81 -15.55 13.78
CA ALA A 468 16.45 -15.27 12.50
C ALA A 468 15.72 -15.82 11.25
N SER A 469 14.98 -16.94 11.35
CA SER A 469 14.23 -17.50 10.20
C SER A 469 12.89 -16.83 9.93
N LEU A 470 12.34 -16.08 10.90
CA LEU A 470 11.04 -15.43 10.76
C LEU A 470 11.17 -14.09 10.03
N THR A 471 10.25 -13.83 9.11
CA THR A 471 10.11 -12.52 8.46
C THR A 471 9.67 -11.49 9.49
N LYS A 472 10.40 -10.37 9.55
CA LYS A 472 10.17 -9.30 10.53
C LYS A 472 9.07 -8.36 10.08
N ASN A 473 8.34 -7.86 11.06
CA ASN A 473 7.20 -6.97 10.88
C ASN A 473 6.16 -7.51 9.89
N ALA A 474 6.04 -8.83 9.81
CA ALA A 474 5.13 -9.54 8.93
C ALA A 474 4.52 -10.74 9.67
N TRP A 475 3.37 -11.19 9.18
CA TRP A 475 2.77 -12.44 9.61
C TRP A 475 3.53 -13.63 9.02
N ASN A 476 3.91 -14.57 9.86
CA ASN A 476 4.57 -15.81 9.49
C ASN A 476 3.58 -16.96 9.65
N THR A 477 3.52 -17.88 8.68
CA THR A 477 2.76 -19.13 8.82
C THR A 477 3.66 -20.19 9.42
N ILE A 478 3.28 -20.73 10.57
CA ILE A 478 3.98 -21.83 11.20
C ILE A 478 3.00 -23.00 11.35
N THR A 479 3.31 -24.13 10.72
CA THR A 479 2.44 -25.32 10.75
C THR A 479 2.94 -26.33 11.77
N LEU A 480 2.01 -27.04 12.41
CA LEU A 480 2.30 -28.07 13.41
C LEU A 480 1.43 -29.29 13.15
N THR A 481 2.05 -30.43 12.86
CA THR A 481 1.32 -31.70 12.72
C THR A 481 1.27 -32.45 14.04
N ILE A 482 0.06 -32.77 14.50
CA ILE A 482 -0.20 -33.72 15.59
C ILE A 482 -0.15 -35.13 14.98
N PRO A 483 0.79 -36.00 15.39
CA PRO A 483 0.89 -37.35 14.83
C PRO A 483 -0.35 -38.21 15.08
N SER A 484 -0.60 -39.21 14.24
CA SER A 484 -1.76 -40.11 14.36
C SER A 484 -1.80 -40.93 15.66
N GLY A 485 -0.64 -41.19 16.26
CA GLY A 485 -0.52 -41.90 17.55
C GLY A 485 -0.59 -41.01 18.79
N ALA A 486 -0.86 -39.71 18.65
CA ALA A 486 -0.89 -38.80 19.79
C ALA A 486 -2.05 -39.13 20.75
N ALA A 487 -1.76 -39.17 22.05
CA ALA A 487 -2.77 -39.48 23.07
C ALA A 487 -3.84 -38.37 23.14
N THR A 488 -5.10 -38.74 22.98
CA THR A 488 -6.26 -37.83 23.04
C THR A 488 -7.02 -37.94 24.37
N PRO A 489 -7.81 -36.93 24.77
CA PRO A 489 -7.86 -35.58 24.18
C PRO A 489 -6.55 -34.81 24.39
N MET A 490 -6.27 -33.81 23.56
CA MET A 490 -5.06 -32.99 23.71
C MET A 490 -5.09 -32.24 25.06
N LYS A 491 -3.94 -32.16 25.74
CA LYS A 491 -3.79 -31.43 27.00
C LYS A 491 -3.66 -29.94 26.80
N ASN A 492 -2.73 -29.48 25.97
CA ASN A 492 -2.49 -28.05 25.79
C ASN A 492 -2.30 -27.73 24.32
N ILE A 493 -2.66 -26.51 23.93
CA ILE A 493 -2.25 -25.87 22.69
C ILE A 493 -1.70 -24.49 23.04
N GLY A 494 -0.64 -24.04 22.38
CA GLY A 494 -0.08 -22.73 22.68
C GLY A 494 1.05 -22.30 21.76
N VAL A 495 1.64 -21.16 22.11
CA VAL A 495 2.85 -20.62 21.51
C VAL A 495 3.86 -20.34 22.62
N GLU A 496 5.04 -20.94 22.51
CA GLU A 496 6.21 -20.65 23.32
C GLU A 496 7.00 -19.48 22.71
N LEU A 497 7.39 -18.52 23.55
CA LEU A 497 8.24 -17.38 23.21
C LEU A 497 9.48 -17.44 24.11
N VAL A 498 10.66 -17.47 23.50
CA VAL A 498 11.95 -17.42 24.23
C VAL A 498 12.66 -16.12 23.91
N THR A 499 13.10 -15.37 24.93
CA THR A 499 13.89 -14.14 24.77
C THR A 499 15.39 -14.41 24.84
N THR A 500 16.20 -13.59 24.17
CA THR A 500 17.68 -13.61 24.28
C THR A 500 18.22 -12.68 25.36
N GLY A 501 17.40 -11.80 25.93
CA GLY A 501 17.80 -10.78 26.89
C GLY A 501 16.65 -9.88 27.30
N ALA A 502 16.97 -8.74 27.92
CA ALA A 502 15.98 -7.76 28.33
C ALA A 502 15.20 -7.24 27.12
N TRP A 503 13.88 -7.34 27.16
CA TRP A 503 12.99 -6.87 26.10
C TRP A 503 11.59 -6.66 26.63
N SER A 504 11.05 -5.47 26.38
CA SER A 504 9.64 -5.17 26.56
C SER A 504 9.00 -4.93 25.20
N GLY A 505 8.00 -5.72 24.86
CA GLY A 505 7.35 -5.67 23.56
C GLY A 505 6.35 -6.78 23.35
N SER A 506 5.67 -6.76 22.21
CA SER A 506 4.60 -7.72 21.89
C SER A 506 4.85 -8.48 20.60
N ILE A 507 4.45 -9.75 20.59
CA ILE A 507 4.15 -10.51 19.36
C ILE A 507 2.64 -10.73 19.26
N TYR A 508 2.16 -11.14 18.09
CA TYR A 508 0.73 -11.39 17.86
C TYR A 508 0.54 -12.77 17.25
N VAL A 509 -0.48 -13.49 17.70
CA VAL A 509 -0.88 -14.81 17.19
C VAL A 509 -2.32 -14.74 16.74
N ASP A 510 -2.60 -15.29 15.57
CA ASP A 510 -3.93 -15.24 14.98
C ASP A 510 -4.25 -16.46 14.11
N SER A 511 -5.53 -16.62 13.77
CA SER A 511 -6.07 -17.58 12.82
C SER A 511 -5.54 -19.01 12.99
N ILE A 512 -5.66 -19.55 14.20
CA ILE A 512 -5.24 -20.91 14.52
C ILE A 512 -6.30 -21.90 14.03
N ASN A 513 -5.93 -22.75 13.08
CA ASN A 513 -6.82 -23.70 12.39
C ASN A 513 -6.24 -25.09 12.27
#